data_AF-A0A017HVR9-F1
#
_entry.id   AF-A0A017HVR9-F1
#
_cell.length_a   1.000
_cell.length_b   1.000
_cell.length_c   1.000
_cell.angle_alpha   90.00
_cell.angle_beta   90.00
_cell.angle_gamma   90.00
#
_symmetry.space_group_name_H-M   'P 1'
#
loop_
_entity.id
_entity.type
_entity.pdbx_description
1 polymer ?
#
loop_
_entity_poly.entity_id
_entity_poly.type
_entity_poly.pdbx_seq_one_letter_code
_entity_poly.pdbx_strand_id
1 'polypeptide(L)'
;MRPDRIIVGETRGEEVIDMLQAMNTGHDGSMTTIHANSARDAVSRLENMVAMAGIEMPIKAIRAQIASAVNLIVQASRLQDGSRRMVSITELTGMEGEVISSQEVSATSAWA
;
A
#
# COMPACT_ATOMS: atom_id res chain seq x y z
N MET A 1 24.55 1.77 2.46
CA MET A 1 24.05 2.50 1.27
C MET A 1 23.14 3.62 1.77
N ARG A 2 22.95 4.73 1.03
CA ARG A 2 22.03 5.83 1.40
C ARG A 2 21.18 6.21 0.19
N PRO A 3 20.24 5.35 -0.22
CA PRO A 3 19.37 5.64 -1.36
C PRO A 3 18.35 6.72 -1.00
N ASP A 4 17.88 7.48 -1.98
CA ASP A 4 16.78 8.44 -1.79
C ASP A 4 15.41 7.75 -1.80
N ARG A 5 15.31 6.58 -2.46
CA ARG A 5 14.09 5.78 -2.58
C ARG A 5 14.41 4.30 -2.79
N ILE A 6 13.49 3.44 -2.42
CA ILE A 6 13.56 1.99 -2.62
C ILE A 6 12.37 1.55 -3.47
N ILE A 7 12.66 0.79 -4.53
CA ILE A 7 11.63 0.18 -5.37
C ILE A 7 11.69 -1.31 -5.15
N VAL A 8 10.66 -1.85 -4.52
CA VAL A 8 10.45 -3.30 -4.42
C VAL A 8 9.57 -3.69 -5.59
N GLY A 9 9.98 -4.67 -6.40
CA GLY A 9 9.22 -5.04 -7.60
C GLY A 9 7.79 -5.47 -7.26
N GLU A 10 7.67 -6.41 -6.32
CA GLU A 10 6.40 -6.89 -5.77
C GLU A 10 6.64 -7.31 -4.32
N THR A 11 5.73 -6.93 -3.42
CA THR A 11 5.74 -7.38 -2.02
C THR A 11 4.73 -8.50 -1.83
N ARG A 12 5.19 -9.62 -1.28
CA ARG A 12 4.51 -10.92 -1.18
C ARG A 12 4.64 -11.57 0.20
N GLY A 13 5.52 -11.08 1.08
CA GLY A 13 5.78 -11.71 2.38
C GLY A 13 6.47 -10.80 3.40
N GLU A 14 7.38 -11.40 4.17
CA GLU A 14 8.04 -10.78 5.34
C GLU A 14 8.87 -9.53 5.01
N GLU A 15 9.30 -9.37 3.76
CA GLU A 15 10.01 -8.17 3.29
C GLU A 15 9.17 -6.89 3.43
N VAL A 16 7.86 -7.02 3.63
CA VAL A 16 6.97 -5.90 3.94
C VAL A 16 7.46 -5.10 5.15
N ILE A 17 8.11 -5.73 6.13
CA ILE A 17 8.56 -5.05 7.35
C ILE A 17 9.73 -4.12 7.02
N ASP A 18 10.75 -4.63 6.36
CA ASP A 18 11.90 -3.84 5.93
C ASP A 18 11.47 -2.74 4.96
N MET A 19 10.52 -3.05 4.07
CA MET A 19 9.94 -2.08 3.15
C MET A 19 9.23 -0.93 3.88
N LEU A 20 8.31 -1.23 4.80
CA LEU A 20 7.58 -0.22 5.58
C LEU A 20 8.53 0.60 6.46
N GLN A 21 9.54 -0.03 7.06
CA GLN A 21 10.56 0.66 7.82
C GLN A 21 11.37 1.63 6.97
N ALA A 22 11.81 1.18 5.79
CA ALA A 22 12.56 2.04 4.88
C ALA A 22 11.72 3.25 4.42
N MET A 23 10.46 3.02 4.05
CA MET A 23 9.50 4.07 3.69
C MET A 23 9.31 5.11 4.80
N ASN A 24 9.25 4.66 6.06
CA ASN A 24 9.09 5.56 7.22
C ASN A 24 10.38 6.27 7.68
N THR A 25 11.56 5.93 7.14
CA THR A 25 12.87 6.41 7.64
C THR A 25 13.68 7.22 6.63
N GLY A 26 13.00 7.99 5.79
CA GLY A 26 13.63 8.98 4.90
C GLY A 26 13.97 8.46 3.49
N HIS A 27 13.26 7.42 3.03
CA HIS A 27 13.29 6.95 1.65
C HIS A 27 12.01 7.35 0.92
N ASP A 28 11.73 8.64 0.88
CA ASP A 28 10.50 9.19 0.31
C ASP A 28 10.40 8.87 -1.21
N GLY A 29 9.20 8.58 -1.68
CA GLY A 29 8.97 8.16 -3.07
C GLY A 29 9.35 6.71 -3.35
N SER A 30 9.59 5.91 -2.31
CA SER A 30 9.63 4.45 -2.41
C SER A 30 8.28 3.89 -2.88
N MET A 31 8.32 2.74 -3.55
CA MET A 31 7.11 2.11 -4.07
C MET A 31 7.26 0.60 -4.17
N THR A 32 6.10 -0.07 -4.19
CA THR A 32 6.00 -1.51 -4.48
C THR A 32 4.75 -1.81 -5.30
N THR A 33 4.64 -3.04 -5.79
CA THR A 33 3.37 -3.58 -6.30
C THR A 33 2.84 -4.67 -5.38
N ILE A 34 1.51 -4.74 -5.24
CA ILE A 34 0.81 -5.76 -4.47
C ILE A 34 -0.42 -6.17 -5.27
N HIS A 35 -0.69 -7.47 -5.36
CA HIS A 35 -1.94 -7.96 -5.90
C HIS A 35 -3.10 -7.65 -4.94
N ALA A 36 -4.06 -6.84 -5.35
CA ALA A 36 -5.26 -6.53 -4.56
C ALA A 36 -6.42 -6.16 -5.48
N ASN A 37 -7.66 -6.46 -5.07
CA ASN A 37 -8.85 -6.10 -5.85
C ASN A 37 -9.36 -4.68 -5.54
N SER A 38 -8.84 -4.07 -4.47
CA SER A 38 -9.15 -2.70 -4.06
C SER A 38 -8.01 -2.12 -3.23
N ALA A 39 -8.03 -0.80 -3.01
CA ALA A 39 -7.08 -0.16 -2.09
C ALA A 39 -7.22 -0.67 -0.65
N ARG A 40 -8.44 -0.96 -0.20
CA ARG A 40 -8.71 -1.55 1.13
C ARG A 40 -8.14 -2.98 1.24
N ASP A 41 -8.24 -3.76 0.17
CA ASP A 41 -7.64 -5.11 0.12
C ASP A 41 -6.12 -5.02 0.16
N ALA A 42 -5.51 -4.02 -0.49
CA ALA A 42 -4.07 -3.81 -0.46
C ALA A 42 -3.57 -3.52 0.97
N VAL A 43 -4.29 -2.66 1.70
CA VAL A 43 -4.01 -2.40 3.13
C VAL A 43 -4.15 -3.68 3.96
N SER A 44 -5.24 -4.43 3.77
CA SER A 44 -5.46 -5.71 4.47
C SER A 44 -4.34 -6.72 4.18
N ARG A 45 -3.82 -6.73 2.95
CA ARG A 45 -2.68 -7.59 2.58
C ARG A 45 -1.38 -7.17 3.25
N LEU A 46 -1.10 -5.87 3.35
CA LEU A 46 0.05 -5.38 4.12
C LEU A 46 -0.05 -5.82 5.59
N GLU A 47 -1.23 -5.68 6.21
CA GLU A 47 -1.49 -6.15 7.59
C GLU A 47 -1.18 -7.65 7.73
N ASN A 48 -1.69 -8.47 6.81
CA ASN A 48 -1.48 -9.91 6.81
C ASN A 48 -0.01 -10.29 6.60
N MET A 49 0.70 -9.62 5.69
CA MET A 49 2.12 -9.90 5.44
C MET A 49 2.97 -9.58 6.67
N VAL A 50 2.67 -8.49 7.40
CA VAL A 50 3.35 -8.17 8.66
C VAL A 50 3.05 -9.23 9.71
N ALA A 51 1.79 -9.68 9.84
CA ALA A 51 1.42 -10.74 10.77
C ALA A 51 2.11 -12.08 10.46
N MET A 52 2.33 -12.39 9.18
CA MET A 52 3.01 -13.61 8.73
C MET A 52 4.54 -13.58 8.95
N ALA A 53 5.14 -12.40 9.11
CA ALA A 53 6.57 -12.24 9.36
C ALA A 53 7.01 -12.68 10.77
N GLY A 54 6.09 -13.14 11.61
CA GLY A 54 6.39 -13.68 12.95
C GLY A 54 6.74 -12.62 14.00
N ILE A 55 6.55 -11.33 13.70
CA ILE A 55 6.75 -10.25 14.66
C ILE A 55 5.45 -10.01 15.45
N GLU A 56 5.52 -10.11 16.76
CA GLU A 56 4.41 -9.74 17.64
C GLU A 56 4.31 -8.21 17.75
N MET A 57 3.41 -7.62 16.97
CA MET A 57 3.09 -6.20 17.02
C MET A 57 1.58 -6.02 17.21
N PRO A 58 1.14 -5.12 18.12
CA PRO A 58 -0.28 -4.78 18.22
C PRO A 58 -0.81 -4.30 16.87
N ILE A 59 -2.02 -4.75 16.50
CA ILE A 59 -2.62 -4.41 15.19
C ILE A 59 -2.67 -2.89 14.93
N LYS A 60 -2.89 -2.10 15.99
CA LYS A 60 -2.82 -0.64 15.94
C LYS A 60 -1.48 -0.12 15.42
N ALA A 61 -0.38 -0.69 15.91
CA ALA A 61 0.97 -0.28 15.54
C ALA A 61 1.31 -0.71 14.11
N ILE A 62 0.84 -1.89 13.68
CA ILE A 62 0.96 -2.33 12.27
C ILE A 62 0.24 -1.33 11.36
N ARG A 63 -0.99 -0.96 11.70
CA ARG A 63 -1.78 0.01 10.95
C ARG A 63 -1.14 1.40 10.93
N ALA A 64 -0.57 1.83 12.05
CA ALA A 64 0.15 3.11 12.12
C ALA A 64 1.39 3.11 11.22
N GLN A 65 2.14 1.99 11.16
CA GLN A 65 3.28 1.84 10.25
C GLN A 65 2.84 1.93 8.78
N ILE A 66 1.73 1.27 8.42
CA ILE A 66 1.18 1.30 7.06
C ILE A 66 0.67 2.71 6.70
N ALA A 67 -0.14 3.33 7.56
CA ALA A 67 -0.71 4.64 7.31
C ALA A 67 0.34 5.75 7.23
N SER A 68 1.46 5.59 7.92
CA SER A 68 2.61 6.51 7.83
C SER A 68 3.43 6.30 6.55
N ALA A 69 3.62 5.04 6.14
CA ALA A 69 4.49 4.69 5.02
C ALA A 69 3.83 4.87 3.64
N VAL A 70 2.52 4.61 3.56
CA VAL A 70 1.79 4.56 2.28
C VAL A 70 0.95 5.81 2.12
N ASN A 71 1.33 6.68 1.19
CA ASN A 71 0.53 7.88 0.89
C ASN A 71 -0.54 7.62 -0.16
N LEU A 72 -0.20 6.89 -1.22
CA LEU A 72 -1.07 6.65 -2.36
C LEU A 72 -1.11 5.17 -2.72
N ILE A 73 -2.31 4.70 -3.07
CA ILE A 73 -2.55 3.40 -3.70
C ILE A 73 -3.12 3.66 -5.09
N VAL A 74 -2.39 3.24 -6.11
CA VAL A 74 -2.81 3.34 -7.51
C VAL A 74 -3.31 1.98 -7.97
N GLN A 75 -4.62 1.88 -8.20
CA GLN A 75 -5.24 0.65 -8.65
C GLN A 75 -5.13 0.54 -10.17
N ALA A 76 -4.52 -0.53 -10.65
CA ALA A 76 -4.54 -0.89 -12.07
C ALA A 76 -5.39 -2.14 -12.28
N SER A 77 -6.23 -2.12 -13.31
CA SER A 77 -7.10 -3.24 -13.67
C SER A 77 -6.97 -3.58 -15.15
N ARG A 78 -7.25 -4.85 -15.47
CA ARG A 78 -7.45 -5.29 -16.85
C ARG A 78 -8.93 -5.14 -17.20
N LEU A 79 -9.24 -4.36 -18.22
CA LEU A 79 -10.61 -4.13 -18.68
C LEU A 79 -11.10 -5.27 -19.58
N GLN A 80 -12.39 -5.27 -19.92
CA GLN A 80 -13.03 -6.30 -20.73
C GLN A 80 -12.43 -6.42 -22.14
N ASP A 81 -11.92 -5.30 -22.68
CA ASP A 81 -11.20 -5.26 -23.96
C ASP A 81 -9.77 -5.82 -23.88
N GLY A 82 -9.36 -6.29 -22.68
CA GLY A 82 -8.05 -6.84 -22.41
C GLY A 82 -6.96 -5.80 -22.14
N SER A 83 -7.27 -4.51 -22.28
CA SER A 83 -6.35 -3.41 -21.99
C SER A 83 -6.09 -3.28 -20.48
N ARG A 84 -4.92 -2.74 -20.11
CA ARG A 84 -4.62 -2.36 -18.72
C ARG A 84 -4.74 -0.85 -18.58
N ARG A 85 -5.45 -0.43 -17.53
CA ARG A 85 -5.65 0.99 -17.20
C ARG A 85 -5.53 1.18 -15.69
N MET A 86 -5.03 2.34 -15.30
CA MET A 86 -5.25 2.84 -13.95
C MET A 86 -6.75 3.16 -13.82
N VAL A 87 -7.39 2.61 -12.79
CA VAL A 87 -8.84 2.75 -12.57
C VAL A 87 -9.17 3.62 -11.37
N SER A 88 -8.28 3.71 -10.38
CA SER A 88 -8.42 4.66 -9.28
C SER A 88 -7.09 5.01 -8.62
N ILE A 89 -7.10 6.15 -7.94
CA ILE A 89 -6.05 6.59 -7.03
C ILE A 89 -6.72 6.86 -5.69
N THR A 90 -6.27 6.15 -4.66
CA THR A 90 -6.72 6.32 -3.28
C THR A 90 -5.58 6.88 -2.44
N GLU A 91 -5.84 7.96 -1.73
CA GLU A 91 -4.93 8.52 -0.74
C GLU A 91 -5.25 7.95 0.64
N LEU A 92 -4.23 7.51 1.38
CA LEU A 92 -4.38 7.23 2.80
C LEU A 92 -4.21 8.53 3.58
N THR A 93 -5.20 8.87 4.38
CA THR A 93 -5.26 10.15 5.11
C THR A 93 -4.87 10.02 6.58
N GLY A 94 -4.29 8.87 6.96
CA GLY A 94 -3.89 8.56 8.32
C GLY A 94 -4.79 7.52 8.97
N MET A 95 -5.09 7.73 10.26
CA MET A 95 -5.93 6.83 11.06
C MET A 95 -6.98 7.59 11.86
N GLU A 96 -8.18 7.02 11.92
CA GLU A 96 -9.24 7.40 12.84
C GLU A 96 -9.41 6.28 13.87
N GLY A 97 -8.86 6.50 15.07
CA GLY A 97 -8.83 5.48 16.12
C GLY A 97 -7.97 4.27 15.72
N GLU A 98 -8.62 3.16 15.37
CA GLU A 98 -7.99 1.89 15.00
C GLU A 98 -8.11 1.59 13.49
N VAL A 99 -8.73 2.49 12.73
CA VAL A 99 -9.05 2.29 11.32
C VAL A 99 -8.20 3.22 10.47
N ILE A 100 -7.56 2.68 9.43
CA ILE A 100 -6.88 3.49 8.42
C ILE A 100 -7.94 4.22 7.59
N SER A 101 -7.84 5.55 7.57
CA SER A 101 -8.72 6.42 6.80
C SER A 101 -8.15 6.63 5.40
N SER A 102 -9.03 6.77 4.41
CA SER A 102 -8.63 6.98 3.02
C SER A 102 -9.70 7.73 2.24
N GLN A 103 -9.28 8.38 1.16
CA GLN A 103 -10.18 9.03 0.21
C GLN A 103 -9.78 8.70 -1.22
N GLU A 104 -10.76 8.52 -2.08
CA GLU A 104 -10.51 8.38 -3.52
C GLU A 104 -10.35 9.77 -4.13
N VAL A 105 -9.16 10.04 -4.69
CA VAL A 105 -8.82 11.35 -5.28
C VAL A 105 -9.06 11.37 -6.79
N SER A 106 -9.10 10.19 -7.42
CA SER A 106 -9.41 10.04 -8.83
C SER A 106 -9.95 8.65 -9.10
N ALA A 107 -10.99 8.55 -9.93
CA ALA A 107 -11.46 7.32 -10.52
C ALA A 107 -11.65 7.52 -12.02
N THR A 108 -11.17 6.57 -12.81
CA THR A 108 -11.40 6.59 -14.26
C THR A 108 -12.81 6.07 -14.49
N SER A 109 -13.64 6.82 -15.22
CA SER A 109 -14.98 6.35 -15.59
C SER A 109 -14.85 5.03 -16.36
N ALA A 110 -15.71 4.07 -16.06
CA ALA A 110 -15.69 2.72 -16.63
C ALA A 110 -16.03 2.65 -18.14
N TRP A 111 -15.96 3.77 -18.88
CA TRP A 111 -16.50 3.93 -20.23
C TRP A 111 -15.63 4.84 -21.14
N ALA A 112 -14.32 4.63 -21.16
CA ALA A 112 -13.43 5.22 -22.17
C ALA A 112 -12.89 4.14 -23.11
#